data_AF-A0A2A7DG89-F1
#
_entry.id   AF-A0A2A7DG89-F1
#
_cell.length_a   1.000
_cell.length_b   1.000
_cell.length_c   1.000
_cell.angle_alpha   90.00
_cell.angle_beta   90.00
_cell.angle_gamma   90.00
#
_symmetry.space_group_name_H-M   'P 1'
#
loop_
_entity.id
_entity.type
_entity.pdbx_description
1 polymer ?
#
loop_
_entity_poly.entity_id
_entity_poly.type
_entity_poly.pdbx_seq_one_letter_code
_entity_poly.pdbx_strand_id
1 'polypeptide(L)'
;MEKLRHPYFINYIEEPYIDEEKIALLYGALKSAKLHIEQIEHYVVTIMLVQIALDTHERVSNKAGEEANESHKCRQLTVLAGDYYSGLYYYLLSMNRDVVLIRALAEGIKEINEHKIMLYQKAHKTIDDIMESVVTIESALLQKTCDHFHLSHWKPFITYVLGENRLQKECERYADKQHSPVFQAIQEILNDKADAETVMNGWMVELRKKENQFLENHTDISEINSVLRDKSKT
;
A
#
# COMPACT_ATOMS: atom_id res chain seq x y z
N MET A 1 9.46 2.38 15.69
CA MET A 1 9.60 0.91 15.72
C MET A 1 9.27 0.32 17.08
N GLU A 2 9.82 0.83 18.19
CA GLU A 2 9.52 0.31 19.54
C GLU A 2 8.03 0.34 19.91
N LYS A 3 7.28 1.36 19.46
CA LYS A 3 5.83 1.50 19.71
C LYS A 3 4.93 0.49 18.95
N LEU A 4 5.47 -0.20 17.93
CA LEU A 4 4.75 -1.26 17.21
C LEU A 4 4.73 -2.58 17.99
N ARG A 5 5.68 -2.74 18.93
CA ARG A 5 5.90 -3.94 19.71
C ARG A 5 5.16 -3.84 21.05
N HIS A 6 3.83 -3.97 20.99
CA HIS A 6 3.06 -4.10 22.22
C HIS A 6 3.35 -5.48 22.84
N PRO A 7 3.80 -5.59 24.10
CA PRO A 7 4.26 -6.85 24.70
C PRO A 7 3.26 -7.99 24.61
N TYR A 8 1.96 -7.65 24.62
CA TYR A 8 0.89 -8.63 24.54
C TYR A 8 0.68 -9.17 23.11
N PHE A 9 1.01 -8.40 22.07
CA PHE A 9 0.81 -8.79 20.68
C PHE A 9 1.92 -9.71 20.16
N ILE A 10 3.17 -9.50 20.61
CA ILE A 10 4.36 -10.24 20.17
C ILE A 10 4.20 -11.77 20.28
N ASN A 11 3.40 -12.23 21.24
CA ASN A 11 3.19 -13.67 21.49
C ASN A 11 2.07 -14.30 20.65
N TYR A 12 1.28 -13.49 19.92
CA TYR A 12 0.02 -13.95 19.32
C TYR A 12 -0.25 -13.44 17.90
N ILE A 13 0.45 -12.39 17.44
CA ILE A 13 0.33 -11.89 16.07
C ILE A 13 1.70 -11.85 15.41
N GLU A 14 1.72 -12.05 14.10
CA GLU A 14 2.91 -11.85 13.28
C GLU A 14 3.37 -10.39 13.34
N GLU A 15 4.69 -10.17 13.26
CA GLU A 15 5.24 -8.82 13.20
C GLU A 15 4.68 -8.10 11.97
N PRO A 16 4.22 -6.84 12.12
CA PRO A 16 3.72 -6.08 10.99
C PRO A 16 4.83 -5.92 9.94
N TYR A 17 4.49 -6.19 8.69
CA TYR A 17 5.39 -5.93 7.57
C TYR A 17 5.48 -4.42 7.35
N ILE A 18 6.70 -3.95 7.06
CA ILE A 18 6.96 -2.55 6.79
C ILE A 18 7.45 -2.45 5.36
N ASP A 19 6.70 -1.71 4.55
CA ASP A 19 7.03 -1.46 3.16
C ASP A 19 8.11 -0.38 3.08
N GLU A 20 9.37 -0.82 2.97
CA GLU A 20 10.55 0.06 2.88
C GLU A 20 10.53 0.96 1.66
N GLU A 21 9.88 0.53 0.57
CA GLU A 21 9.77 1.32 -0.63
C GLU A 21 8.77 2.47 -0.45
N LYS A 22 7.62 2.22 0.19
CA LYS A 22 6.69 3.31 0.57
C LYS A 22 7.37 4.32 1.50
N ILE A 23 8.21 3.87 2.43
CA ILE A 23 9.04 4.76 3.27
C ILE A 23 9.96 5.62 2.41
N ALA A 24 10.70 4.99 1.51
CA ALA A 24 11.64 5.64 0.62
C ALA A 24 10.97 6.70 -0.28
N LEU A 25 9.83 6.35 -0.89
CA LEU A 25 9.04 7.26 -1.72
C LEU A 25 8.49 8.44 -0.91
N LEU A 26 7.91 8.19 0.27
CA LEU A 26 7.43 9.25 1.16
C LEU A 26 8.55 10.18 1.58
N TYR A 27 9.69 9.62 2.00
CA TYR A 27 10.84 10.40 2.43
C TYR A 27 11.39 11.27 1.29
N GLY A 28 11.55 10.69 0.09
CA GLY A 28 11.98 11.42 -1.11
C GLY A 28 11.03 12.56 -1.47
N ALA A 29 9.73 12.26 -1.51
CA ALA A 29 8.67 13.24 -1.79
C ALA A 29 8.69 14.40 -0.78
N LEU A 30 8.67 14.10 0.52
CA LEU A 30 8.64 15.10 1.57
C LEU A 30 9.95 15.92 1.67
N LYS A 31 11.09 15.31 1.34
CA LYS A 31 12.36 16.03 1.22
C LYS A 31 12.30 17.07 0.10
N SER A 32 11.65 16.76 -1.02
CA SER A 32 11.45 17.73 -2.11
C SER A 32 10.56 18.92 -1.72
N ALA A 33 9.65 18.73 -0.75
CA ALA A 33 8.86 19.81 -0.14
C ALA A 33 9.67 20.72 0.81
N LYS A 34 10.98 20.47 0.98
CA LYS A 34 11.90 21.22 1.85
C LYS A 34 11.49 21.26 3.33
N LEU A 35 10.81 20.20 3.79
CA LEU A 35 10.47 20.03 5.20
C LEU A 35 11.74 19.76 6.03
N HIS A 36 11.69 20.13 7.32
CA HIS A 36 12.75 19.75 8.25
C HIS A 36 12.75 18.23 8.47
N ILE A 37 13.94 17.66 8.69
CA ILE A 37 14.11 16.21 8.86
C ILE A 37 13.18 15.61 9.92
N GLU A 38 13.02 16.27 11.05
CA GLU A 38 12.14 15.83 12.14
C GLU A 38 10.65 15.79 11.71
N GLN A 39 10.22 16.72 10.85
CA GLN A 39 8.86 16.73 10.31
C GLN A 39 8.68 15.61 9.28
N ILE A 40 9.68 15.38 8.42
CA ILE A 40 9.67 14.27 7.45
C ILE A 40 9.54 12.95 8.20
N GLU A 41 10.41 12.71 9.19
CA GLU A 41 10.37 11.50 10.01
C GLU A 41 9.02 11.32 10.70
N HIS A 42 8.47 12.38 11.29
CA HIS A 42 7.14 12.33 11.90
C HIS A 42 6.06 11.92 10.90
N TYR A 43 6.00 12.55 9.72
CA TYR A 43 4.97 12.24 8.73
C TYR A 43 5.14 10.84 8.14
N VAL A 44 6.37 10.44 7.79
CA VAL A 44 6.67 9.09 7.29
C VAL A 44 6.23 8.03 8.29
N VAL A 45 6.64 8.16 9.56
CA VAL A 45 6.27 7.21 10.62
C VAL A 45 4.75 7.14 10.77
N THR A 46 4.08 8.29 10.75
CA THR A 46 2.65 8.36 10.96
C THR A 46 1.85 7.75 9.80
N ILE A 47 2.21 8.06 8.56
CA ILE A 47 1.55 7.51 7.37
C ILE A 47 1.81 6.00 7.27
N MET A 48 3.03 5.55 7.58
CA MET A 48 3.33 4.11 7.58
C MET A 48 2.61 3.35 8.69
N LEU A 49 2.29 3.99 9.82
CA LEU A 49 1.41 3.40 10.83
C LEU A 49 -0.02 3.21 10.33
N VAL A 50 -0.53 4.14 9.51
CA VAL A 50 -1.81 3.95 8.82
C VAL A 50 -1.74 2.74 7.88
N GLN A 51 -0.69 2.64 7.08
CA GLN A 51 -0.47 1.50 6.18
C GLN A 51 -0.43 0.17 6.97
N ILE A 52 0.33 0.12 8.06
CA ILE A 52 0.41 -1.06 8.93
C ILE A 52 -0.95 -1.42 9.53
N ALA A 53 -1.76 -0.45 9.95
CA ALA A 53 -3.10 -0.71 10.46
C ALA A 53 -3.99 -1.34 9.37
N LEU A 54 -3.99 -0.79 8.16
CA LEU A 54 -4.73 -1.32 7.01
C LEU A 54 -4.30 -2.75 6.64
N ASP A 55 -2.98 -3.00 6.64
CA ASP A 55 -2.43 -4.31 6.31
C ASP A 55 -2.69 -5.34 7.40
N THR A 56 -2.71 -4.91 8.67
CA THR A 56 -3.05 -5.77 9.81
C THR A 56 -4.50 -6.24 9.73
N HIS A 57 -5.44 -5.36 9.37
CA HIS A 57 -6.84 -5.74 9.17
C HIS A 57 -7.02 -6.73 8.01
N GLU A 58 -6.21 -6.66 6.97
CA GLU A 58 -6.26 -7.60 5.84
C GLU A 58 -5.86 -9.04 6.23
N ARG A 59 -5.05 -9.20 7.29
CA ARG A 59 -4.60 -10.53 7.76
C ARG A 59 -5.64 -11.26 8.59
N VAL A 60 -6.79 -10.65 8.88
CA VAL A 60 -7.86 -11.27 9.66
C VAL A 60 -8.49 -12.40 8.83
N SER A 61 -8.28 -13.65 9.26
CA SER A 61 -8.78 -14.84 8.57
C SER A 61 -10.31 -14.94 8.58
N ASN A 62 -10.89 -15.23 7.42
CA ASN A 62 -12.31 -15.55 7.24
C ASN A 62 -12.63 -17.06 7.27
N LYS A 63 -11.67 -17.92 7.62
CA LYS A 63 -11.91 -19.38 7.68
C LYS A 63 -12.92 -19.69 8.79
N ALA A 64 -14.01 -20.37 8.43
CA ALA A 64 -15.14 -20.66 9.33
C ALA A 64 -15.17 -22.11 9.86
N GLY A 65 -14.13 -22.92 9.62
CA GLY A 65 -14.11 -24.33 10.02
C GLY A 65 -13.45 -24.54 11.38
N GLU A 66 -14.07 -25.38 12.24
CA GLU A 66 -13.60 -25.90 13.55
C GLU A 66 -12.30 -25.25 14.08
N GLU A 67 -12.38 -23.96 14.40
CA GLU A 67 -11.20 -23.23 14.87
C GLU A 67 -10.92 -23.67 16.31
N ALA A 68 -9.77 -24.30 16.54
CA ALA A 68 -9.23 -24.47 17.89
C ALA A 68 -9.22 -23.11 18.61
N ASN A 69 -9.49 -23.07 19.92
CA ASN A 69 -9.57 -21.83 20.73
C ASN A 69 -8.41 -20.85 20.48
N GLU A 70 -7.23 -21.37 20.15
CA GLU A 70 -6.04 -20.58 19.84
C GLU A 70 -6.17 -19.77 18.52
N SER A 71 -6.76 -20.34 17.46
CA SER A 71 -7.01 -19.63 16.18
C SER A 71 -8.02 -18.50 16.35
N HIS A 72 -9.07 -18.73 17.15
CA HIS A 72 -10.05 -17.69 17.47
C HIS A 72 -9.39 -16.52 18.22
N LYS A 73 -8.53 -16.83 19.21
CA LYS A 73 -7.79 -15.82 19.98
C LYS A 73 -6.84 -15.03 19.08
N CYS A 74 -6.09 -15.69 18.21
CA CYS A 74 -5.20 -15.00 17.26
C CYS A 74 -5.99 -14.06 16.36
N ARG A 75 -7.13 -14.49 15.81
CA ARG A 75 -7.99 -13.62 14.98
C ARG A 75 -8.46 -12.37 15.73
N GLN A 76 -8.94 -12.53 16.96
CA GLN A 76 -9.38 -11.40 17.79
C GLN A 76 -8.23 -10.44 18.11
N LEU A 77 -7.03 -10.98 18.38
CA LEU A 77 -5.85 -10.15 18.65
C LEU A 77 -5.36 -9.42 17.41
N THR A 78 -5.48 -10.00 16.21
CA THR A 78 -5.19 -9.30 14.95
C THR A 78 -6.13 -8.11 14.75
N VAL A 79 -7.43 -8.26 15.04
CA VAL A 79 -8.39 -7.14 15.01
C VAL A 79 -7.98 -6.04 16.00
N LEU A 80 -7.70 -6.42 17.25
CA LEU A 80 -7.29 -5.47 18.29
C LEU A 80 -5.95 -4.79 17.97
N ALA A 81 -5.03 -5.47 17.29
CA ALA A 81 -3.78 -4.88 16.85
C ALA A 81 -4.01 -3.82 15.77
N GLY A 82 -4.91 -4.07 14.82
CA GLY A 82 -5.35 -3.08 13.84
C GLY A 82 -5.95 -1.83 14.52
N ASP A 83 -6.83 -2.02 15.51
CA ASP A 83 -7.41 -0.92 16.30
C ASP A 83 -6.34 -0.15 17.09
N TYR A 84 -5.38 -0.85 17.69
CA TYR A 84 -4.27 -0.25 18.43
C TYR A 84 -3.37 0.60 17.51
N TYR A 85 -2.98 0.06 16.35
CA TYR A 85 -2.20 0.83 15.36
C TYR A 85 -2.99 2.01 14.83
N SER A 86 -4.31 1.86 14.70
CA SER A 86 -5.20 2.95 14.32
C SER A 86 -5.22 4.08 15.35
N GLY A 87 -5.37 3.73 16.63
CA GLY A 87 -5.26 4.69 17.74
C GLY A 87 -3.90 5.38 17.80
N LEU A 88 -2.82 4.63 17.55
CA LEU A 88 -1.46 5.17 17.57
C LEU A 88 -1.21 6.20 16.45
N TYR A 89 -1.66 5.95 15.21
CA TYR A 89 -1.50 6.94 14.15
C TYR A 89 -2.36 8.19 14.41
N TYR A 90 -3.59 8.04 14.93
CA TYR A 90 -4.43 9.20 15.27
C TYR A 90 -3.78 10.04 16.38
N TYR A 91 -3.21 9.37 17.39
CA TYR A 91 -2.42 10.04 18.42
C TYR A 91 -1.26 10.84 17.83
N LEU A 92 -0.45 10.22 16.95
CA LEU A 92 0.69 10.91 16.32
C LEU A 92 0.24 12.08 15.44
N LEU A 93 -0.77 11.90 14.58
CA LEU A 93 -1.32 13.00 13.77
C LEU A 93 -1.81 14.17 14.63
N SER A 94 -2.41 13.88 15.80
CA SER A 94 -2.89 14.91 16.71
C SER A 94 -1.77 15.76 17.32
N MET A 95 -0.54 15.23 17.42
CA MET A 95 0.61 15.96 17.97
C MET A 95 1.01 17.14 17.08
N ASN A 96 0.90 17.00 15.76
CA ASN A 96 1.20 18.06 14.79
C ASN A 96 0.03 19.02 14.54
N ARG A 97 -1.18 18.68 15.03
CA ARG A 97 -2.43 19.44 14.80
C ARG A 97 -2.74 19.72 13.32
N ASP A 98 -2.21 18.89 12.42
CA ASP A 98 -2.46 18.99 10.99
C ASP A 98 -3.80 18.34 10.62
N VAL A 99 -4.87 19.06 10.90
CA VAL A 99 -6.25 18.60 10.65
C VAL A 99 -6.52 18.38 9.17
N VAL A 100 -5.80 19.09 8.29
CA VAL A 100 -5.95 18.96 6.83
C VAL A 100 -5.38 17.61 6.38
N LEU A 101 -4.17 17.27 6.84
CA LEU A 101 -3.59 15.96 6.53
C LEU A 101 -4.41 14.82 7.14
N ILE A 102 -4.92 14.96 8.36
CA ILE A 102 -5.81 13.96 8.99
C ILE A 102 -7.02 13.66 8.08
N ARG A 103 -7.65 14.71 7.54
CA ARG A 103 -8.81 14.55 6.66
C ARG A 103 -8.43 13.88 5.34
N ALA A 104 -7.33 14.32 4.72
CA ALA A 104 -6.84 13.74 3.48
C ALA A 104 -6.50 12.25 3.64
N LEU A 105 -5.85 11.87 4.75
CA LEU A 105 -5.55 10.46 5.04
C LEU A 105 -6.82 9.66 5.34
N ALA A 106 -7.81 10.22 6.04
CA ALA A 106 -9.09 9.55 6.26
C ALA A 106 -9.85 9.27 4.95
N GLU A 107 -9.80 10.22 3.99
CA GLU A 107 -10.32 10.01 2.64
C GLU A 107 -9.55 8.90 1.91
N GLY A 108 -8.21 8.89 1.99
CA GLY A 108 -7.39 7.82 1.40
C GLY A 108 -7.67 6.43 2.01
N ILE A 109 -7.85 6.35 3.33
CA ILE A 109 -8.25 5.12 4.04
C ILE A 109 -9.60 4.61 3.52
N LYS A 110 -10.56 5.53 3.35
CA LYS A 110 -11.89 5.20 2.81
C LYS A 110 -11.77 4.65 1.39
N GLU A 111 -11.07 5.35 0.50
CA GLU A 111 -10.87 4.93 -0.89
C GLU A 111 -10.22 3.54 -0.95
N ILE A 112 -9.14 3.30 -0.19
CA ILE A 112 -8.47 1.99 -0.12
C ILE A 112 -9.46 0.89 0.27
N ASN A 113 -10.24 1.10 1.33
CA ASN A 113 -11.17 0.09 1.81
C ASN A 113 -12.30 -0.18 0.81
N GLU A 114 -12.83 0.86 0.14
CA GLU A 114 -13.84 0.69 -0.91
C GLU A 114 -13.29 -0.15 -2.08
N HIS A 115 -12.09 0.16 -2.57
CA HIS A 115 -11.48 -0.60 -3.66
C HIS A 115 -11.07 -2.03 -3.24
N LYS A 116 -10.62 -2.23 -1.99
CA LYS A 116 -10.38 -3.57 -1.43
C LYS A 116 -11.66 -4.41 -1.41
N ILE A 117 -12.78 -3.84 -0.96
CA ILE A 117 -14.08 -4.52 -0.97
C ILE A 117 -14.50 -4.87 -2.39
N MET A 118 -14.35 -3.95 -3.34
CA MET A 118 -14.66 -4.21 -4.75
C MET A 118 -13.83 -5.37 -5.32
N LEU A 119 -12.52 -5.41 -5.03
CA LEU A 119 -11.62 -6.47 -5.49
C LEU A 119 -11.94 -7.82 -4.83
N TYR A 120 -12.24 -7.81 -3.53
CA TYR A 120 -12.63 -9.01 -2.81
C TYR A 120 -13.95 -9.59 -3.33
N GLN A 121 -14.94 -8.74 -3.60
CA GLN A 121 -16.25 -9.13 -4.13
C GLN A 121 -16.25 -9.35 -5.65
N LYS A 122 -15.12 -9.05 -6.32
CA LYS A 122 -14.97 -9.11 -7.78
C LYS A 122 -16.07 -8.36 -8.51
N ALA A 123 -16.42 -7.18 -7.98
CA ALA A 123 -17.55 -6.37 -8.45
C ALA A 123 -17.23 -5.48 -9.68
N HIS A 124 -16.06 -5.68 -10.29
CA HIS A 124 -15.57 -4.92 -11.44
C HIS A 124 -16.22 -5.34 -12.75
N LYS A 125 -16.36 -4.41 -13.70
CA LYS A 125 -16.95 -4.68 -15.02
C LYS A 125 -15.91 -4.83 -16.11
N THR A 126 -14.80 -4.12 -15.96
CA THR A 126 -13.69 -4.11 -16.93
C THR A 126 -12.37 -4.40 -16.24
N ILE A 127 -11.37 -4.80 -17.03
CA ILE A 127 -10.00 -4.99 -16.54
C ILE A 127 -9.41 -3.65 -16.10
N ASP A 128 -9.72 -2.57 -16.82
CA ASP A 128 -9.31 -1.21 -16.43
C ASP A 128 -9.78 -0.86 -15.01
N ASP A 129 -11.03 -1.18 -14.64
CA ASP A 129 -11.56 -0.93 -13.30
C ASP A 129 -10.79 -1.72 -12.22
N ILE A 130 -10.36 -2.96 -12.53
CA ILE A 130 -9.53 -3.78 -11.64
C ILE A 130 -8.18 -3.09 -11.46
N MET A 131 -7.54 -2.67 -12.55
CA MET A 131 -6.21 -2.04 -12.50
C MET A 131 -6.23 -0.72 -11.76
N GLU A 132 -7.26 0.11 -11.98
CA GLU A 132 -7.50 1.33 -11.21
C GLU A 132 -7.63 1.00 -9.72
N SER A 133 -8.40 -0.03 -9.37
CA SER A 133 -8.56 -0.43 -7.97
C SER A 133 -7.25 -0.91 -7.35
N VAL A 134 -6.47 -1.72 -8.05
CA VAL A 134 -5.15 -2.19 -7.59
C VAL A 134 -4.23 -1.01 -7.33
N VAL A 135 -4.15 -0.07 -8.27
CA VAL A 135 -3.32 1.13 -8.14
C VAL A 135 -3.78 2.01 -6.98
N THR A 136 -5.09 2.20 -6.81
CA THR A 136 -5.66 3.02 -5.72
C THR A 136 -5.40 2.39 -4.36
N ILE A 137 -5.59 1.08 -4.20
CA ILE A 137 -5.30 0.34 -2.96
C ILE A 137 -3.86 0.57 -2.50
N GLU A 138 -2.92 0.60 -3.45
CA GLU A 138 -1.49 0.68 -3.11
C GLU A 138 -0.98 2.10 -2.91
N SER A 139 -1.55 3.06 -3.65
CA SER A 139 -0.97 4.41 -3.76
C SER A 139 -1.78 5.51 -3.07
N ALA A 140 -3.07 5.32 -2.75
CA ALA A 140 -3.95 6.41 -2.30
C ALA A 140 -3.40 7.20 -1.09
N LEU A 141 -2.87 6.53 -0.05
CA LEU A 141 -2.29 7.25 1.11
C LEU A 141 -1.15 8.19 0.71
N LEU A 142 -0.26 7.71 -0.16
CA LEU A 142 0.88 8.50 -0.62
C LEU A 142 0.42 9.60 -1.59
N GLN A 143 -0.58 9.33 -2.42
CA GLN A 143 -1.21 10.35 -3.27
C GLN A 143 -1.83 11.48 -2.44
N LYS A 144 -2.59 11.17 -1.38
CA LYS A 144 -3.17 12.17 -0.46
C LYS A 144 -2.09 12.99 0.23
N THR A 145 -0.96 12.36 0.55
CA THR A 145 0.22 13.05 1.10
C THR A 145 0.83 14.00 0.07
N CYS A 146 1.00 13.56 -1.18
CA CYS A 146 1.48 14.42 -2.26
C CYS A 146 0.53 15.60 -2.50
N ASP A 147 -0.78 15.38 -2.51
CA ASP A 147 -1.77 16.45 -2.69
C ASP A 147 -1.67 17.49 -1.57
N HIS A 148 -1.54 17.03 -0.32
CA HIS A 148 -1.41 17.89 0.86
C HIS A 148 -0.15 18.79 0.80
N PHE A 149 0.99 18.25 0.37
CA PHE A 149 2.24 19.01 0.25
C PHE A 149 2.48 19.63 -1.14
N HIS A 150 1.46 19.61 -2.02
CA HIS A 150 1.52 20.15 -3.39
C HIS A 150 2.64 19.54 -4.26
N LEU A 151 2.90 18.25 -4.08
CA LEU A 151 3.91 17.48 -4.79
C LEU A 151 3.37 16.86 -6.08
N SER A 152 2.88 17.71 -6.99
CA SER A 152 2.15 17.30 -8.21
C SER A 152 2.94 16.35 -9.12
N HIS A 153 4.27 16.46 -9.13
CA HIS A 153 5.15 15.59 -9.91
C HIS A 153 5.37 14.23 -9.25
N TRP A 154 5.43 14.17 -7.92
CA TRP A 154 5.62 12.90 -7.18
C TRP A 154 4.41 11.99 -7.25
N LYS A 155 3.20 12.57 -7.26
CA LYS A 155 1.96 11.81 -7.30
C LYS A 155 1.89 10.78 -8.44
N PRO A 156 2.06 11.13 -9.73
CA PRO A 156 2.05 10.15 -10.82
C PRO A 156 3.21 9.15 -10.70
N PHE A 157 4.41 9.60 -10.33
CA PHE A 157 5.57 8.70 -10.17
C PHE A 157 5.31 7.59 -9.14
N ILE A 158 4.86 7.96 -7.94
CA ILE A 158 4.51 7.01 -6.88
C ILE A 158 3.42 6.04 -7.35
N THR A 159 2.44 6.55 -8.08
CA THR A 159 1.32 5.76 -8.60
C THR A 159 1.81 4.66 -9.55
N TYR A 160 2.75 5.00 -10.43
CA TYR A 160 3.32 4.03 -11.38
C TYR A 160 4.17 2.97 -10.69
N VAL A 161 5.08 3.40 -9.81
CA VAL A 161 5.98 2.51 -9.08
C VAL A 161 5.19 1.51 -8.23
N LEU A 162 4.28 2.00 -7.38
CA LEU A 162 3.53 1.12 -6.47
C LEU A 162 2.55 0.21 -7.21
N GLY A 163 1.93 0.72 -8.28
CA GLY A 163 1.07 -0.09 -9.15
C GLY A 163 1.86 -1.24 -9.78
N GLU A 164 3.02 -0.95 -10.38
CA GLU A 164 3.87 -1.95 -11.01
C GLU A 164 4.32 -3.01 -10.00
N ASN A 165 4.79 -2.59 -8.83
CA ASN A 165 5.29 -3.50 -7.81
C ASN A 165 4.19 -4.42 -7.28
N ARG A 166 2.96 -3.92 -7.19
CA ARG A 166 1.83 -4.78 -6.84
C ARG A 166 1.53 -5.80 -7.93
N LEU A 167 1.49 -5.39 -9.20
CA LEU A 167 1.27 -6.34 -10.30
C LEU A 167 2.38 -7.39 -10.36
N GLN A 168 3.63 -7.01 -10.13
CA GLN A 168 4.76 -7.94 -10.04
C GLN A 168 4.54 -8.98 -8.92
N LYS A 169 4.19 -8.53 -7.70
CA LYS A 169 3.88 -9.42 -6.57
C LYS A 169 2.73 -10.39 -6.89
N GLU A 170 1.74 -9.96 -7.67
CA GLU A 170 0.64 -10.83 -8.11
C GLU A 170 1.10 -11.88 -9.12
N CYS A 171 1.97 -11.52 -10.07
CA CYS A 171 2.57 -12.46 -11.02
C CYS A 171 3.44 -13.50 -10.29
N GLU A 172 4.25 -13.09 -9.32
CA GLU A 172 5.06 -13.98 -8.48
C GLU A 172 4.18 -14.97 -7.70
N ARG A 173 3.13 -14.48 -7.04
CA ARG A 173 2.15 -15.33 -6.35
C ARG A 173 1.48 -16.32 -7.29
N TYR A 174 1.08 -15.89 -8.48
CA TYR A 174 0.44 -16.74 -9.46
C TYR A 174 1.40 -17.83 -9.98
N ALA A 175 2.65 -17.47 -10.27
CA ALA A 175 3.70 -18.42 -10.67
C ALA A 175 3.98 -19.48 -9.60
N ASP A 176 3.98 -19.06 -8.33
CA ASP A 176 4.11 -19.95 -7.17
C ASP A 176 2.82 -20.76 -6.86
N LYS A 177 1.79 -20.66 -7.71
CA LYS A 177 0.46 -21.29 -7.55
C LYS A 177 -0.24 -20.89 -6.26
N GLN A 178 0.08 -19.73 -5.73
CA GLN A 178 -0.58 -19.13 -4.58
C GLN A 178 -1.84 -18.38 -5.03
N HIS A 179 -2.69 -18.06 -4.05
CA HIS A 179 -3.91 -17.30 -4.29
C HIS A 179 -3.59 -15.84 -4.69
N SER A 180 -3.95 -15.45 -5.91
CA SER A 180 -3.89 -14.08 -6.39
C SER A 180 -5.31 -13.51 -6.59
N PRO A 181 -5.74 -12.52 -5.78
CA PRO A 181 -7.05 -11.88 -5.96
C PRO A 181 -7.19 -11.16 -7.31
N VAL A 182 -6.09 -10.54 -7.79
CA VAL A 182 -6.09 -9.78 -9.04
C VAL A 182 -6.24 -10.71 -10.24
N PHE A 183 -5.48 -11.81 -10.29
CA PHE A 183 -5.63 -12.80 -11.37
C PHE A 183 -7.04 -13.41 -11.38
N GLN A 184 -7.59 -13.72 -10.21
CA GLN A 184 -8.95 -14.25 -10.15
C GLN A 184 -10.01 -13.27 -10.66
N ALA A 185 -9.89 -11.99 -10.31
CA ALA A 185 -10.81 -10.97 -10.80
C ALA A 185 -10.69 -10.80 -12.34
N ILE A 186 -9.47 -10.85 -12.88
CA ILE A 186 -9.24 -10.79 -14.33
C ILE A 186 -9.82 -12.02 -15.04
N GLN A 187 -9.59 -13.22 -14.51
CA GLN A 187 -10.10 -14.47 -15.07
C GLN A 187 -11.63 -14.49 -15.14
N GLU A 188 -12.30 -13.97 -14.12
CA GLU A 188 -13.76 -13.86 -14.09
C GLU A 188 -14.32 -12.97 -15.22
N ILE A 189 -13.62 -11.89 -15.57
CA ILE A 189 -13.99 -11.04 -16.70
C ILE A 189 -13.68 -11.73 -18.04
N LEU A 190 -12.52 -12.37 -18.15
CA LEU A 190 -12.04 -12.97 -19.41
C LEU A 190 -12.79 -14.25 -19.81
N ASN A 191 -13.52 -14.90 -18.90
CA ASN A 191 -14.24 -16.15 -19.15
C ASN A 191 -13.36 -17.21 -19.87
N ASP A 192 -12.10 -17.36 -19.44
CA ASP A 192 -11.08 -18.28 -20.00
C ASP A 192 -10.73 -18.08 -21.49
N LYS A 193 -11.08 -16.95 -22.11
CA LYS A 193 -10.81 -16.70 -23.55
C LYS A 193 -9.44 -16.11 -23.84
N ALA A 194 -8.81 -15.47 -22.87
CA ALA A 194 -7.51 -14.82 -23.00
C ALA A 194 -6.64 -15.12 -21.77
N ASP A 195 -5.33 -15.11 -21.98
CA ASP A 195 -4.36 -15.36 -20.92
C ASP A 195 -4.25 -14.16 -19.97
N ALA A 196 -4.69 -14.35 -18.72
CA ALA A 196 -4.63 -13.34 -17.67
C ALA A 196 -3.19 -12.87 -17.39
N GLU A 197 -2.19 -13.74 -17.61
CA GLU A 197 -0.78 -13.41 -17.45
C GLU A 197 -0.33 -12.42 -18.54
N THR A 198 -0.73 -12.64 -19.79
CA THR A 198 -0.49 -11.69 -20.89
C THR A 198 -1.10 -10.32 -20.61
N VAL A 199 -2.31 -10.25 -20.05
CA VAL A 199 -2.95 -8.98 -19.66
C VAL A 199 -2.15 -8.28 -18.56
N MET A 200 -1.81 -8.99 -17.48
CA MET A 200 -1.02 -8.45 -16.37
C MET A 200 0.34 -7.91 -16.85
N ASN A 201 1.05 -8.67 -17.67
CA ASN A 201 2.33 -8.28 -18.24
C ASN A 201 2.20 -7.03 -19.12
N GLY A 202 1.11 -6.91 -19.90
CA GLY A 202 0.81 -5.72 -20.67
C GLY A 202 0.72 -4.46 -19.80
N TRP A 203 -0.06 -4.53 -18.71
CA TRP A 203 -0.21 -3.43 -17.76
C TRP A 203 1.09 -3.08 -17.04
N MET A 204 1.87 -4.08 -16.63
CA MET A 204 3.20 -3.84 -16.04
C MET A 204 4.12 -3.08 -17.00
N VAL A 205 4.17 -3.48 -18.27
CA VAL A 205 4.98 -2.79 -19.30
C VAL A 205 4.51 -1.35 -19.49
N GLU A 206 3.20 -1.10 -19.47
CA GLU A 206 2.67 0.27 -19.57
C GLU A 206 3.04 1.14 -18.37
N LEU A 207 2.92 0.63 -17.14
CA LEU A 207 3.31 1.35 -15.93
C LEU A 207 4.81 1.66 -15.92
N ARG A 208 5.65 0.68 -16.26
CA ARG A 208 7.10 0.86 -16.37
C ARG A 208 7.47 1.88 -17.44
N LYS A 209 6.77 1.87 -18.58
CA LYS A 209 6.97 2.87 -19.63
C LYS A 209 6.63 4.28 -19.13
N LYS A 210 5.52 4.43 -18.39
CA LYS A 210 5.13 5.70 -17.77
C LYS A 210 6.14 6.14 -16.70
N GLU A 211 6.66 5.23 -15.89
CA GLU A 211 7.74 5.51 -14.92
C GLU A 211 8.99 6.05 -15.64
N ASN A 212 9.50 5.34 -16.63
CA ASN A 212 10.72 5.73 -17.35
C ASN A 212 10.57 7.08 -18.07
N GLN A 213 9.46 7.28 -18.79
CA GLN A 213 9.16 8.58 -19.43
C GLN A 213 9.05 9.71 -18.42
N PHE A 214 8.54 9.42 -17.22
CA PHE A 214 8.47 10.41 -16.16
C PHE A 214 9.87 10.79 -15.64
N LEU A 215 10.73 9.80 -15.40
CA LEU A 215 12.11 10.01 -14.90
C LEU A 215 12.98 10.78 -15.89
N GLU A 216 12.82 10.56 -17.19
CA GLU A 216 13.52 11.33 -18.24
C GLU A 216 13.25 12.84 -18.15
N ASN A 217 12.06 13.22 -17.66
CA ASN A 217 11.63 14.60 -17.56
C ASN A 217 11.86 15.23 -16.17
N HIS A 218 12.26 14.45 -15.16
CA HIS A 218 12.39 14.87 -13.76
C HIS A 218 13.68 14.30 -13.14
N THR A 219 14.82 14.93 -13.44
CA THR A 219 16.15 14.46 -13.03
C THR A 219 16.34 14.45 -11.51
N ASP A 220 15.65 15.34 -10.78
CA ASP A 220 15.64 15.40 -9.32
C ASP A 220 15.03 14.13 -8.69
N ILE A 221 13.97 13.59 -9.29
CA ILE A 221 13.36 12.33 -8.86
C ILE A 221 14.22 11.14 -9.31
N SER A 222 14.85 11.22 -10.49
CA SER A 222 15.76 10.18 -10.99
C SER A 222 16.98 9.95 -10.09
N GLU A 223 17.59 11.01 -9.57
CA GLU A 223 18.71 10.90 -8.63
C GLU A 223 18.29 10.28 -7.29
N ILE A 224 17.08 10.57 -6.83
CA ILE A 224 16.55 9.94 -5.61
C ILE A 224 16.23 8.46 -5.90
N ASN A 225 15.57 8.15 -7.01
CA ASN A 225 15.17 6.78 -7.37
C ASN A 225 16.37 5.85 -7.55
N SER A 226 17.48 6.32 -8.16
CA SER A 226 18.69 5.51 -8.30
C SER A 226 19.28 5.12 -6.95
N VAL A 227 19.32 6.06 -5.99
CA VAL A 227 19.78 5.80 -4.62
C VAL A 227 18.86 4.83 -3.88
N LEU A 228 17.56 4.88 -4.14
CA LEU A 228 16.58 3.96 -3.54
C LEU A 228 16.71 2.54 -4.09
N ARG A 229 16.85 2.36 -5.40
CA ARG A 229 17.00 1.05 -6.07
C ARG A 229 18.37 0.38 -5.84
N ASP A 230 19.42 1.14 -5.55
CA ASP A 230 20.73 0.56 -5.18
C ASP A 230 20.72 -0.03 -3.76
N LYS A 231 19.96 0.55 -2.83
CA LYS A 231 19.85 0.02 -1.46
C LYS A 231 19.03 -1.27 -1.36
N SER A 232 18.02 -1.44 -2.21
CA SER A 232 17.19 -2.67 -2.24
C SER A 232 17.90 -3.91 -2.80
N LYS A 233 19.17 -3.78 -3.23
CA LYS A 233 20.01 -4.89 -3.76
C LYS A 233 21.14 -5.32 -2.79
N THR A 234 21.19 -4.75 -1.59
CA THR A 234 22.17 -5.04 -0.53
C THR A 234 21.49 -5.64 0.67
#